data_AF-A0A6J4JPN0-F1
#
_entry.id   AF-A0A6J4JPN0-F1
#
_cell.length_a   1.000
_cell.length_b   1.000
_cell.length_c   1.000
_cell.angle_alpha   90.00
_cell.angle_beta   90.00
_cell.angle_gamma   90.00
#
_symmetry.space_group_name_H-M   'P 1'
#
loop_
_entity.id
_entity.type
_entity.pdbx_description
1 polymer ?
#
loop_
_entity_poly.entity_id
_entity_poly.type
_entity_poly.pdbx_seq_one_letter_code
_entity_poly.pdbx_strand_id
1 'polypeptide(L)' 'MNAIAAQPIDEQTFHDTIAHVLPASDDMKWASIPWQTDLWEARRLAAEQSKPIFAWMMNGNPLGCV' A
#
# COMPACT_ATOMS: atom_id res chain seq x y z
N MET A 1 3.78 13.52 35.92
CA MET A 1 3.70 12.70 34.70
C MET A 1 4.95 11.84 34.67
N ASN A 2 4.84 10.52 34.83
CA ASN A 2 5.99 9.63 34.67
C ASN A 2 6.17 9.37 33.17
N ALA A 3 7.33 9.71 32.63
CA ALA A 3 7.72 9.30 31.29
C ALA A 3 7.94 7.78 31.30
N ILE A 4 7.24 7.05 30.43
CA ILE A 4 7.52 5.64 30.18
C ILE A 4 8.77 5.63 29.30
N ALA A 5 9.88 5.13 29.83
CA ALA A 5 11.08 4.92 29.01
C ALA A 5 10.73 3.89 27.92
N ALA A 6 11.02 4.24 26.65
CA ALA A 6 10.87 3.28 25.56
C ALA A 6 11.74 2.05 25.85
N GLN A 7 11.14 0.87 25.76
CA GLN A 7 11.86 -0.39 25.91
C GLN A 7 12.90 -0.49 24.77
N PRO A 8 14.11 -1.01 25.01
CA PRO A 8 15.08 -1.26 23.95
C PRO A 8 14.47 -2.16 22.86
N ILE A 9 14.72 -1.85 21.59
CA ILE A 9 14.30 -2.69 20.46
C ILE A 9 15.40 -3.72 20.21
N ASP A 10 15.10 -4.99 20.49
CA ASP A 10 15.86 -6.13 20.00
C ASP A 10 15.21 -6.72 18.73
N GLU A 11 15.82 -7.78 18.17
CA GLU A 11 15.34 -8.40 16.92
C GLU A 11 13.88 -8.88 17.04
N GLN A 12 13.53 -9.53 18.16
CA GLN A 12 12.18 -10.04 18.37
C GLN A 12 11.17 -8.90 18.48
N THR A 13 11.45 -7.90 19.33
CA THR A 13 10.57 -6.76 19.54
C THR A 13 10.42 -5.92 18.28
N PHE A 14 11.46 -5.86 17.43
CA PHE A 14 11.38 -5.24 16.11
C PHE A 14 10.36 -5.97 15.22
N HIS A 15 10.51 -7.29 15.06
CA HIS A 15 9.61 -8.07 14.21
C HIS A 15 8.15 -8.02 14.71
N ASP A 16 7.95 -8.12 16.02
CA ASP A 16 6.61 -8.04 16.62
C ASP A 16 5.98 -6.66 16.41
N THR A 17 6.76 -5.59 16.56
CA THR A 17 6.29 -4.22 16.31
C THR A 17 5.90 -4.02 14.86
N ILE A 18 6.74 -4.47 13.91
CA ILE A 18 6.44 -4.37 12.48
C ILE A 18 5.17 -5.17 12.14
N ALA A 19 5.07 -6.40 12.63
CA ALA A 19 3.88 -7.23 12.43
C ALA A 19 2.60 -6.59 13.00
N HIS A 20 2.71 -5.88 14.13
CA HIS A 20 1.58 -5.21 14.77
C HIS A 20 1.07 -3.98 14.01
N VAL A 21 1.96 -3.22 13.35
CA VAL A 21 1.57 -2.01 12.62
C VAL A 21 1.23 -2.27 11.16
N LEU A 22 1.64 -3.42 10.61
CA LEU A 22 1.25 -3.82 9.28
C LEU A 22 -0.25 -4.19 9.27
N PRO A 23 -1.00 -3.71 8.27
CA PRO A 23 -2.40 -4.05 8.12
C PRO A 23 -2.57 -5.55 7.87
N ALA A 24 -3.68 -6.11 8.37
CA ALA A 24 -3.98 -7.51 8.11
C ALA A 24 -4.21 -7.71 6.60
N SER A 25 -4.01 -8.93 6.12
CA SER A 25 -4.28 -9.27 4.71
C SER A 25 -5.71 -8.93 4.28
N ASP A 26 -6.68 -9.09 5.18
CA ASP A 26 -8.08 -8.75 4.96
C ASP A 26 -8.34 -7.24 4.80
N ASP A 27 -7.49 -6.39 5.39
CA ASP A 27 -7.53 -4.93 5.24
C ASP A 27 -6.92 -4.48 3.89
N MET A 28 -6.19 -5.38 3.23
CA MET A 28 -5.44 -5.13 2.00
C MET A 28 -6.00 -5.88 0.78
N LYS A 29 -7.31 -6.19 0.77
CA LYS A 29 -7.96 -6.89 -0.36
C LYS A 29 -7.75 -6.20 -1.71
N TRP A 30 -7.65 -4.88 -1.73
CA TRP A 30 -7.35 -4.12 -2.94
C TRP A 30 -6.00 -4.51 -3.57
N ALA A 31 -5.03 -4.99 -2.79
CA ALA A 31 -3.73 -5.44 -3.30
C ALA A 31 -3.80 -6.77 -4.07
N SER A 32 -4.87 -7.56 -3.85
CA SER A 32 -5.10 -8.83 -4.57
C SER A 32 -5.77 -8.65 -5.94
N ILE A 33 -6.27 -7.45 -6.25
CA ILE A 33 -6.89 -7.17 -7.54
C ILE A 33 -5.81 -7.24 -8.63
N PRO A 34 -6.04 -7.95 -9.74
CA PRO A 34 -5.10 -7.99 -10.86
C PRO A 34 -5.15 -6.66 -11.64
N TRP A 35 -4.59 -5.60 -11.05
CA TRP A 35 -4.57 -4.27 -11.62
C TRP A 35 -3.89 -4.26 -12.98
N GLN A 36 -4.50 -3.56 -13.95
CA GLN A 36 -3.79 -3.19 -15.16
C GLN A 36 -2.81 -2.06 -14.83
N THR A 37 -1.52 -2.29 -15.04
CA THR A 37 -0.43 -1.36 -14.70
C THR A 37 -0.01 -0.47 -15.87
N ASP A 38 -0.42 -0.80 -17.10
CA ASP A 38 -0.26 0.07 -18.28
C ASP A 38 -1.52 0.90 -18.50
N LEU A 39 -1.37 2.23 -18.37
CA LEU A 39 -2.47 3.18 -18.56
C LEU A 39 -3.04 3.17 -19.99
N TRP A 40 -2.21 2.94 -21.02
CA TRP A 40 -2.69 2.89 -22.41
C TRP A 40 -3.54 1.65 -22.66
N GLU A 41 -3.12 0.52 -22.12
CA GLU A 41 -3.90 -0.71 -22.19
C GLU A 41 -5.19 -0.61 -21.39
N ALA A 42 -5.15 -0.01 -20.19
CA ALA A 42 -6.36 0.27 -19.41
C ALA A 42 -7.35 1.15 -20.18
N ARG A 43 -6.87 2.16 -20.92
CA ARG A 43 -7.71 3.02 -21.79
C ARG A 43 -8.34 2.24 -22.93
N ARG A 44 -7.59 1.36 -23.61
CA ARG A 44 -8.12 0.51 -24.68
C ARG A 44 -9.24 -0.40 -24.16
N LEU A 45 -8.97 -1.10 -23.05
CA LEU A 45 -9.93 -2.02 -22.42
C LEU A 45 -11.20 -1.30 -21.93
N ALA A 46 -11.06 -0.11 -21.36
CA ALA A 46 -12.18 0.71 -20.92
C ALA A 46 -13.11 1.11 -22.07
N ALA A 47 -12.53 1.52 -23.21
CA ALA A 47 -13.28 1.86 -24.41
C ALA A 47 -14.01 0.64 -24.99
N GLU A 48 -13.32 -0.49 -25.12
CA GLU A 48 -13.90 -1.75 -25.64
C GLU A 48 -15.04 -2.26 -24.76
N GLN A 49 -14.90 -2.16 -23.45
CA GLN A 49 -15.89 -2.64 -22.49
C GLN A 49 -16.99 -1.60 -22.19
N SER A 50 -16.88 -0.38 -22.73
CA SER A 50 -17.76 0.76 -22.39
C SER A 50 -17.87 0.98 -20.87
N LYS A 51 -16.74 0.90 -20.16
CA LYS A 51 -16.66 1.09 -18.70
C LYS A 51 -15.68 2.21 -18.35
N PRO A 52 -15.92 2.96 -17.25
CA PRO A 52 -14.96 3.94 -16.76
C PRO A 52 -13.70 3.27 -16.20
N ILE A 53 -12.59 4.01 -16.16
CA ILE A 53 -11.36 3.60 -15.48
C ILE A 53 -11.44 4.01 -14.01
N PHE A 54 -11.23 3.07 -13.10
CA PHE A 54 -10.89 3.34 -11.71
C PHE A 54 -9.36 3.28 -11.55
N ALA A 55 -8.73 4.39 -11.22
CA ALA A 55 -7.28 4.48 -11.06
C ALA A 55 -6.92 4.52 -9.57
N TRP A 56 -6.22 3.50 -9.10
CA TRP A 56 -5.59 3.47 -7.78
C TRP A 56 -4.12 3.89 -7.92
N MET A 57 -3.83 5.14 -7.55
CA MET A 57 -2.50 5.72 -7.69
C MET A 57 -2.13 6.41 -6.38
N MET A 58 -0.91 6.18 -5.89
CA MET A 58 -0.37 7.03 -4.82
C MET A 58 0.07 8.36 -5.42
N ASN A 59 -0.48 9.46 -4.93
CA ASN A 59 -0.04 10.81 -5.29
C ASN A 59 1.23 11.22 -4.50
N GLY A 60 2.28 10.40 -4.59
CA GLY A 60 3.62 10.74 -4.09
C GLY A 60 4.49 11.25 -5.23
N ASN A 61 5.40 12.19 -4.94
CA ASN A 61 6.36 12.70 -5.92
C ASN A 61 7.10 11.50 -6.60
N PRO A 62 7.10 11.39 -7.94
CA PRO A 62 7.81 10.33 -8.66
C PRO A 62 9.33 10.32 -8.43
N LEU A 63 9.88 11.36 -7.77
CA LEU A 63 11.31 11.48 -7.45
C LEU A 63 11.72 10.99 -6.04
N GLY A 64 10.78 10.53 -5.19
CA GLY A 64 11.13 9.88 -3.92
C GLY A 64 11.89 10.74 -2.89
N CYS A 65 12.14 10.16 -1.71
CA CYS A 65 13.15 10.65 -0.77
C CYS A 65 14.52 10.73 -1.48
N VAL A 66 15.28 11.81 -1.27
CA VAL A 66 16.67 11.95 -1.77
C VAL A 66 17.59 10.88 -1.22
#